data_AF-A0A0M2KDN4-F1
#
_entry.id   AF-A0A0M2KDN4-F1
#
_cell.length_a   1.000
_cell.length_b   1.000
_cell.length_c   1.000
_cell.angle_alpha   90.00
_cell.angle_beta   90.00
_cell.angle_gamma   90.00
#
_symmetry.space_group_name_H-M   'P 1'
#
loop_
_entity.id
_entity.type
_entity.pdbx_description
1 polymer ?
#
loop_
_entity_poly.entity_id
_entity_poly.type
_entity_poly.pdbx_seq_one_letter_code
_entity_poly.pdbx_strand_id
1 'polypeptide(L)'
;MGTRFYDTLLRTFSHKLGIPPLSLDKRGACDLIIDEDIPLRIQQDITSQRVLLIAFLGDMQDHLPQLLLEANIAAIRDNKPVIAADSRAKQYYASHMLEQTSVTADLLALRVGELAEHIRFWRDASRVK
;
A
#
# COMPACT_ATOMS: atom_id res chain seq x y z
N MET A 1 13.16 8.48 -18.43
CA MET A 1 14.01 8.13 -17.28
C MET A 1 13.25 7.48 -16.12
N GLY A 2 11.92 7.67 -15.98
CA GLY A 2 11.13 7.10 -14.87
C GLY A 2 11.15 5.57 -14.76
N THR A 3 10.78 4.82 -15.81
CA THR A 3 10.58 3.35 -15.78
C THR A 3 11.79 2.54 -15.28
N ARG A 4 13.01 2.91 -15.69
CA ARG A 4 14.23 2.19 -15.24
C ARG A 4 14.44 2.24 -13.72
N PHE A 5 14.01 3.32 -13.07
CA PHE A 5 14.10 3.45 -11.62
C PHE A 5 13.24 2.38 -10.93
N TYR A 6 11.97 2.28 -11.32
CA TYR A 6 11.01 1.35 -10.69
C TYR A 6 11.39 -0.10 -10.94
N ASP A 7 11.85 -0.44 -12.16
CA ASP A 7 12.36 -1.77 -12.46
C ASP A 7 13.56 -2.14 -11.58
N THR A 8 14.46 -1.19 -11.33
CA THR A 8 15.63 -1.39 -10.46
C THR A 8 15.21 -1.54 -9.01
N LEU A 9 14.28 -0.71 -8.54
CA LEU A 9 13.72 -0.75 -7.20
C LEU A 9 13.06 -2.12 -6.93
N LEU A 10 12.17 -2.57 -7.83
CA LEU A 10 11.46 -3.84 -7.69
C LEU A 10 12.40 -5.05 -7.77
N ARG A 11 13.40 -5.04 -8.66
CA ARG A 11 14.42 -6.10 -8.71
C ARG A 11 15.20 -6.19 -7.40
N THR A 12 15.64 -5.05 -6.87
CA THR A 12 16.39 -4.98 -5.60
C THR A 12 15.53 -5.43 -4.42
N PHE A 13 14.28 -4.99 -4.38
CA PHE A 13 13.28 -5.40 -3.39
C PHE A 13 13.01 -6.91 -3.44
N SER A 14 12.80 -7.47 -4.64
CA SER A 14 12.56 -8.91 -4.82
C SER A 14 13.75 -9.73 -4.37
N HIS A 15 14.96 -9.31 -4.74
CA HIS A 15 16.20 -9.97 -4.31
C HIS A 15 16.35 -9.95 -2.79
N LYS A 16 16.06 -8.82 -2.15
CA LYS A 16 16.10 -8.67 -0.69
C LYS A 16 15.13 -9.62 0.02
N LEU A 17 13.93 -9.78 -0.53
CA LEU A 17 12.92 -10.68 0.03
C LEU A 17 13.14 -12.16 -0.32
N GLY A 18 14.13 -12.47 -1.18
CA GLY A 18 14.36 -13.84 -1.65
C GLY A 18 13.25 -14.39 -2.54
N ILE A 19 12.47 -13.51 -3.19
CA ILE A 19 11.35 -13.88 -4.05
C ILE A 19 11.71 -13.74 -5.54
N PRO A 20 10.95 -14.38 -6.46
CA PRO A 20 11.13 -14.17 -7.89
C PRO A 20 11.06 -12.69 -8.27
N PRO A 21 11.82 -12.26 -9.31
CA PRO A 21 11.84 -10.86 -9.71
C PRO A 21 10.45 -10.32 -10.05
N LEU A 22 10.04 -9.30 -9.31
CA LEU A 22 8.82 -8.55 -9.56
C LEU A 22 9.01 -7.56 -10.72
N SER A 23 7.94 -7.34 -11.46
CA SER A 23 7.91 -6.41 -12.60
C SER A 23 6.59 -5.66 -12.63
N LEU A 24 6.63 -4.42 -13.13
CA LEU A 24 5.42 -3.67 -13.43
C LEU A 24 4.71 -4.23 -14.67
N ASP A 25 3.39 -4.18 -14.65
CA ASP A 25 2.54 -4.44 -15.80
C ASP A 25 2.51 -3.24 -16.77
N LYS A 26 1.69 -3.33 -17.83
CA LYS A 26 1.54 -2.27 -18.84
C LYS A 26 0.96 -0.96 -18.26
N ARG A 27 0.41 -0.99 -17.05
CA ARG A 27 -0.20 0.15 -16.35
C ARG A 27 0.75 0.73 -15.28
N GLY A 28 1.96 0.18 -15.15
CA GLY A 28 2.90 0.60 -14.11
C GLY A 28 2.53 0.07 -12.72
N ALA A 29 1.81 -1.05 -12.64
CA ALA A 29 1.40 -1.67 -11.39
C ALA A 29 2.10 -3.03 -11.18
N CYS A 30 2.40 -3.37 -9.93
CA CYS A 30 2.82 -4.70 -9.52
C CYS A 30 1.94 -5.16 -8.37
N ASP A 31 1.15 -6.21 -8.61
CA ASP A 31 0.24 -6.79 -7.64
C ASP A 31 0.89 -7.98 -6.93
N LEU A 32 0.69 -8.03 -5.61
CA LEU A 32 1.28 -8.99 -4.69
C LEU A 32 0.20 -9.47 -3.71
N ILE A 33 0.39 -10.65 -3.14
CA ILE A 33 -0.35 -11.13 -1.99
C ILE A 33 0.65 -11.30 -0.86
N ILE A 34 0.49 -10.52 0.21
CA ILE A 34 1.32 -10.59 1.41
C ILE A 34 0.69 -11.59 2.37
N ASP A 35 1.51 -12.51 2.89
CA ASP A 35 1.10 -13.55 3.86
C ASP A 35 -0.15 -14.32 3.44
N GLU A 36 -0.29 -14.60 2.15
CA GLU A 36 -1.39 -15.36 1.53
C GLU A 36 -2.79 -14.71 1.60
N ASP A 37 -2.95 -13.55 2.25
CA ASP A 37 -4.27 -12.97 2.56
C ASP A 37 -4.42 -11.46 2.25
N ILE A 38 -3.32 -10.72 2.06
CA ILE A 38 -3.38 -9.26 1.91
C ILE A 38 -3.02 -8.87 0.47
N PRO A 39 -4.02 -8.60 -0.40
CA PRO A 39 -3.77 -8.02 -1.70
C PRO A 39 -3.13 -6.65 -1.55
N LEU A 40 -1.94 -6.48 -2.13
CA LEU A 40 -1.18 -5.25 -2.15
C LEU A 40 -0.75 -4.92 -3.57
N ARG A 41 -0.92 -3.66 -3.96
CA ARG A 41 -0.44 -3.09 -5.21
C ARG A 41 0.68 -2.10 -4.93
N ILE A 42 1.77 -2.25 -5.67
CA ILE A 42 2.80 -1.23 -5.84
C ILE A 42 2.52 -0.54 -7.18
N GLN A 43 2.17 0.74 -7.14
CA GLN A 43 1.83 1.52 -8.33
C GLN A 43 2.85 2.64 -8.54
N GLN A 44 3.35 2.74 -9.77
CA GLN A 44 4.14 3.87 -10.22
C GLN A 44 3.23 5.08 -10.49
N ASP A 45 3.57 6.24 -9.90
CA ASP A 45 3.02 7.54 -10.27
C ASP A 45 4.14 8.41 -10.88
N ILE A 46 4.23 8.37 -12.21
CA ILE A 46 5.27 9.10 -12.97
C ILE A 46 5.08 10.61 -12.85
N THR A 47 3.82 11.06 -12.87
CA THR A 47 3.48 12.48 -12.91
C THR A 47 3.92 13.17 -11.62
N SER A 48 3.65 12.52 -10.48
CA SER A 48 4.02 13.06 -9.17
C SER A 48 5.38 12.56 -8.66
N GLN A 49 6.09 11.72 -9.45
CA GLN A 49 7.35 11.07 -9.08
C GLN A 49 7.27 10.31 -7.75
N ARG A 50 6.30 9.39 -7.64
CA ARG A 50 6.02 8.63 -6.42
C ARG A 50 5.84 7.14 -6.68
N VAL A 51 6.05 6.37 -5.64
CA VAL A 51 5.60 4.98 -5.51
C VAL A 51 4.42 4.97 -4.55
N LEU A 52 3.27 4.45 -5.00
CA LEU A 52 2.09 4.25 -4.19
C LEU A 52 2.03 2.80 -3.73
N LEU A 53 1.84 2.58 -2.44
CA LEU A 53 1.50 1.29 -1.87
C LEU A 53 0.02 1.32 -1.53
N ILE A 54 -0.74 0.34 -2.01
CA ILE A 54 -2.20 0.29 -1.83
C ILE A 54 -2.56 -1.13 -1.42
N ALA A 55 -3.13 -1.32 -0.25
CA ALA A 55 -3.56 -2.63 0.23
C ALA A 55 -5.06 -2.66 0.47
N PHE A 56 -5.68 -3.78 0.10
CA PHE A 56 -7.11 -3.98 0.24
C PHE A 56 -7.48 -4.26 1.70
N LEU A 57 -8.34 -3.41 2.28
CA LEU A 57 -8.80 -3.57 3.66
C LEU A 57 -9.98 -4.51 3.75
N GLY A 58 -11.01 -4.27 2.94
CA GLY A 58 -12.27 -5.00 2.98
C GLY A 58 -13.40 -4.22 2.32
N ASP A 59 -14.59 -4.81 2.30
CA ASP A 59 -15.79 -4.13 1.82
C ASP A 59 -16.21 -3.01 2.78
N MET A 60 -16.90 -2.00 2.24
CA MET A 60 -17.43 -0.90 3.04
C MET A 60 -18.52 -1.38 4.00
N GLN A 61 -18.50 -0.83 5.22
CA GLN A 61 -19.48 -1.12 6.26
C GLN A 61 -19.97 0.21 6.83
N ASP A 62 -21.29 0.34 7.05
CA ASP A 62 -21.92 1.63 7.36
C ASP A 62 -21.44 2.28 8.67
N HIS A 63 -20.93 1.49 9.62
CA HIS A 63 -20.49 1.96 10.94
C HIS A 63 -19.02 2.42 10.98
N LEU A 64 -18.22 2.13 9.94
CA LEU A 64 -16.79 2.44 9.91
C LEU A 64 -16.40 3.85 9.44
N PRO A 65 -17.14 4.60 8.61
CA PRO A 65 -16.63 5.83 8.01
C PRO A 65 -16.10 6.84 9.02
N GLN A 66 -16.82 7.08 10.11
CA GLN A 66 -16.39 8.06 11.12
C GLN A 66 -15.15 7.58 11.87
N LEU A 67 -15.11 6.32 12.29
CA LEU A 67 -13.96 5.73 12.97
C LEU A 67 -12.69 5.78 12.11
N LEU A 68 -12.81 5.44 10.82
CA LEU A 68 -11.69 5.48 9.88
C LEU A 68 -11.21 6.91 9.60
N LEU A 69 -12.13 7.88 9.53
CA LEU A 69 -11.78 9.29 9.38
C LEU A 69 -11.01 9.82 10.60
N GLU A 70 -11.45 9.49 11.81
CA GLU A 70 -10.76 9.88 13.05
C GLU A 70 -9.37 9.25 13.14
N ALA A 71 -9.24 7.97 12.76
CA ALA A 71 -7.96 7.29 12.69
C ALA A 71 -6.99 7.92 11.68
N ASN A 72 -7.50 8.35 10.51
CA ASN A 72 -6.67 9.01 9.50
C ASN A 72 -6.04 10.30 10.02
N ILE A 73 -6.69 11.04 10.92
CA ILE A 73 -6.11 12.26 11.51
C ILE A 73 -4.82 11.92 12.26
N ALA A 74 -4.81 10.83 13.04
CA ALA A 74 -3.61 10.36 13.72
C ALA A 74 -2.58 9.81 12.71
N ALA A 75 -3.04 9.04 11.72
CA ALA A 75 -2.14 8.46 10.71
C ALA A 75 -1.37 9.52 9.91
N ILE A 76 -2.03 10.60 9.51
CA ILE A 76 -1.40 11.72 8.79
C ILE A 76 -0.31 12.36 9.63
N ARG A 77 -0.55 12.59 10.93
CA ARG A 77 0.43 13.19 11.84
C ARG A 77 1.66 12.32 12.02
N ASP A 78 1.45 11.00 12.09
CA ASP A 78 2.50 10.01 12.34
C ASP A 78 3.15 9.48 11.05
N ASN A 79 2.75 9.97 9.87
CA ASN A 79 3.19 9.44 8.57
C ASN A 79 2.97 7.92 8.42
N LYS A 80 1.81 7.45 8.88
CA LYS A 80 1.31 6.07 8.77
C LYS A 80 0.38 5.92 7.55
N PRO A 81 0.08 4.68 7.13
CA PRO A 81 -0.90 4.45 6.08
C PRO A 81 -2.25 5.12 6.37
N VAL A 82 -2.82 5.72 5.34
CA VAL A 82 -4.15 6.35 5.39
C VAL A 82 -5.18 5.48 4.69
N ILE A 83 -6.39 5.44 5.23
CA ILE A 83 -7.49 4.64 4.70
C ILE A 83 -8.36 5.50 3.78
N ALA A 84 -8.59 5.00 2.57
CA ALA A 84 -9.45 5.60 1.58
C ALA A 84 -10.63 4.69 1.24
N ALA A 85 -11.76 5.30 0.89
CA ALA A 85 -12.94 4.60 0.41
C ALA A 85 -13.02 4.72 -1.12
N ASP A 86 -13.19 3.60 -1.81
CA ASP A 86 -13.67 3.55 -3.19
C ASP A 86 -15.17 3.28 -3.17
N SER A 87 -15.96 4.35 -3.31
CA SER A 87 -17.43 4.27 -3.31
C SER A 87 -18.00 3.53 -4.52
N ARG A 88 -17.26 3.44 -5.64
CA ARG A 88 -17.71 2.72 -6.83
C ARG A 88 -17.58 1.22 -6.62
N ALA A 89 -16.44 0.79 -6.07
CA ALA A 89 -16.19 -0.61 -5.75
C ALA A 89 -16.85 -1.05 -4.43
N LYS A 90 -17.30 -0.09 -3.59
CA LYS A 90 -17.76 -0.30 -2.21
C LYS A 90 -16.70 -0.95 -1.33
N GLN A 91 -15.46 -0.47 -1.43
CA GLN A 91 -14.30 -1.06 -0.78
C GLN A 91 -13.46 -0.02 -0.05
N TYR A 92 -12.78 -0.46 1.01
CA TYR A 92 -11.74 0.31 1.68
C TYR A 92 -10.35 -0.17 1.29
N TYR A 93 -9.42 0.77 1.22
CA TYR A 93 -8.01 0.54 0.95
C TYR A 93 -7.16 1.32 1.94
N ALA A 94 -6.08 0.74 2.43
CA ALA A 94 -5.03 1.51 3.08
C ALA A 94 -3.96 1.88 2.04
N SER A 95 -3.38 3.07 2.15
CA SER A 95 -2.40 3.56 1.20
C SER A 95 -1.25 4.28 1.87
N HIS A 96 -0.08 4.19 1.23
CA HIS A 96 1.10 4.95 1.60
C HIS A 96 1.79 5.51 0.35
N MET A 97 2.37 6.70 0.47
CA MET A 97 3.01 7.41 -0.64
C MET A 97 4.49 7.60 -0.34
N LEU A 98 5.35 7.14 -1.26
CA LEU A 98 6.80 7.26 -1.14
C LEU A 98 7.33 8.10 -2.30
N GLU A 99 8.09 9.14 -1.96
CA GLU A 99 8.74 9.99 -2.96
C GLU A 99 9.85 9.21 -3.67
N GLN A 100 9.90 9.32 -5.01
CA GLN A 100 10.88 8.60 -5.83
C GLN A 100 12.33 8.96 -5.44
N THR A 101 12.55 10.17 -4.93
CA THR A 101 13.88 10.68 -4.54
C THR A 101 14.46 10.02 -3.29
N SER A 102 13.63 9.40 -2.45
CA SER A 102 14.04 8.83 -1.16
C SER A 102 13.74 7.34 -1.02
N VAL A 103 12.91 6.77 -1.90
CA VAL A 103 12.54 5.35 -1.81
C VAL A 103 13.70 4.43 -2.17
N THR A 104 14.00 3.51 -1.24
CA THR A 104 14.95 2.42 -1.40
C THR A 104 14.23 1.08 -1.26
N ALA A 105 14.88 -0.02 -1.63
CA ALA A 105 14.33 -1.35 -1.42
C ALA A 105 14.09 -1.66 0.07
N ASP A 106 14.94 -1.14 0.96
CA ASP A 106 14.79 -1.28 2.42
C ASP A 106 13.56 -0.52 2.93
N LEU A 107 13.41 0.73 2.51
CA LEU A 107 12.26 1.53 2.87
C LEU A 107 10.98 0.92 2.31
N LEU A 108 11.00 0.44 1.06
CA LEU A 108 9.86 -0.24 0.45
C LEU A 108 9.45 -1.48 1.26
N ALA A 109 10.40 -2.32 1.67
CA ALA A 109 10.12 -3.49 2.50
C ALA A 109 9.54 -3.14 3.87
N LEU A 110 10.10 -2.12 4.53
CA LEU A 110 9.57 -1.62 5.79
C LEU A 110 8.11 -1.16 5.64
N ARG A 111 7.84 -0.34 4.61
CA ARG A 111 6.50 0.23 4.40
C ARG A 111 5.47 -0.79 3.94
N VAL A 112 5.89 -1.82 3.19
CA VAL A 112 5.03 -2.98 2.87
C VAL A 112 4.64 -3.73 4.15
N GLY A 113 5.60 -3.97 5.05
CA GLY A 113 5.32 -4.61 6.35
C GLY A 113 4.39 -3.79 7.23
N GLU A 114 4.66 -2.49 7.39
CA GLU A 114 3.79 -1.58 8.15
C GLU A 114 2.37 -1.52 7.56
N LEU A 115 2.24 -1.53 6.23
CA LEU A 115 0.94 -1.53 5.57
C LEU A 115 0.19 -2.85 5.82
N ALA A 116 0.87 -3.99 5.78
CA ALA A 116 0.27 -5.29 6.09
C ALA A 116 -0.24 -5.35 7.54
N GLU A 117 0.56 -4.91 8.51
CA GLU A 117 0.15 -4.84 9.92
C GLU A 117 -1.04 -3.88 10.13
N HIS A 118 -1.05 -2.74 9.42
CA HIS A 118 -2.16 -1.81 9.45
C HIS A 118 -3.46 -2.43 8.94
N ILE A 119 -3.39 -3.22 7.85
CA ILE A 119 -4.55 -3.95 7.32
C ILE A 119 -5.04 -5.00 8.32
N ARG A 120 -4.14 -5.79 8.93
CA ARG A 120 -4.51 -6.78 9.96
C ARG A 120 -5.26 -6.11 11.12
N PHE A 121 -4.70 -5.04 11.68
CA PHE A 121 -5.32 -4.28 12.77
C PHE A 121 -6.75 -3.85 12.42
N TRP A 122 -6.96 -3.25 11.24
CA TRP A 122 -8.28 -2.76 10.86
C TRP A 122 -9.26 -3.84 10.45
N ARG A 123 -8.80 -4.95 9.87
CA ARG A 123 -9.65 -6.13 9.63
C ARG A 123 -10.17 -6.72 10.94
N ASP A 124 -9.36 -6.70 12.00
CA ASP A 124 -9.80 -7.16 13.32
C ASP A 124 -10.69 -6.13 14.02
N ALA A 125 -10.32 -4.84 14.01
CA ALA A 125 -11.11 -3.77 14.61
C ALA A 125 -12.49 -3.62 13.96
N SER A 126 -12.60 -3.82 12.64
CA SER A 126 -13.87 -3.73 11.91
C SER A 126 -14.83 -4.88 12.14
N ARG A 127 -14.40 -5.95 12.82
CA ARG A 127 -15.28 -7.07 13.22
C ARG A 127 -16.02 -6.77 14.52
N VAL A 128 -15.56 -5.78 15.30
CA VAL A 128 -16.15 -5.39 16.57
C VAL A 128 -17.22 -4.34 16.28
N LYS A 129 -18.48 -4.68 16.55
CA LYS A 129 -19.65 -3.79 16.41
C LYS A 129 -19.91 -3.00 17.68
#